data_AF-A0A386ZPQ6-F1
#
_entry.id   AF-A0A386ZPQ6-F1
#
_cell.length_a   1.000
_cell.length_b   1.000
_cell.length_c   1.000
_cell.angle_alpha   90.00
_cell.angle_beta   90.00
_cell.angle_gamma   90.00
#
_symmetry.space_group_name_H-M   'P 1'
#
loop_
_entity.id
_entity.type
_entity.pdbx_description
1 polymer ?
#
loop_
_entity_poly.entity_id
_entity_poly.type
_entity_poly.pdbx_seq_one_letter_code
_entity_poly.pdbx_strand_id
1 'polypeptide(L)'
;MVLAGGLLAGCGDSVEGHPIAVRGPVTPIVSAEGGLAKLLPDPSQFPTRYTALVLPADTAKQAADDVNGYLPGAQVDPSGCVPATPTAGPAVAVGTDDEARATLTVVLTRSDQPLSALRDQLGQCGTVRLGDSGLTSVVSTRLNPAPPANADDTLAFERTVAAPNDPTGSQRTMQTLIGQIGEVRITVSYMTSGSGKDGEGLDTLFTTALRKVRKG
;
A
#
# COMPACT_ATOMS: atom_id res chain seq x y z
N MET A 1 -67.97 -42.21 3.13
CA MET A 1 -68.69 -41.27 2.25
C MET A 1 -68.47 -39.89 2.89
N VAL A 2 -67.68 -38.93 2.40
CA VAL A 2 -67.24 -38.52 1.06
C VAL A 2 -65.84 -37.87 1.21
N LEU A 3 -64.96 -38.07 0.21
CA LEU A 3 -63.69 -37.35 -0.01
C LEU A 3 -63.92 -35.95 -0.59
N ALA A 4 -63.14 -34.95 -0.16
CA ALA A 4 -62.79 -33.74 -0.90
C ALA A 4 -61.54 -33.13 -0.21
N GLY A 5 -60.42 -32.77 -0.82
CA GLY A 5 -60.14 -32.36 -2.20
C GLY A 5 -59.56 -30.94 -2.16
N GLY A 6 -58.24 -30.78 -2.34
CA GLY A 6 -57.59 -29.46 -2.32
C GLY A 6 -56.09 -29.54 -2.59
N LEU A 7 -55.71 -29.79 -3.85
CA LEU A 7 -54.34 -29.67 -4.34
C LEU A 7 -54.03 -28.20 -4.61
N LEU A 8 -53.08 -27.61 -3.90
CA LEU A 8 -52.48 -26.32 -4.24
C LEU A 8 -51.36 -26.55 -5.25
N ALA A 9 -51.66 -26.37 -6.54
CA ALA A 9 -50.66 -26.27 -7.60
C ALA A 9 -50.16 -24.82 -7.66
N GLY A 10 -48.95 -24.57 -7.18
CA GLY A 10 -48.25 -23.30 -7.37
C GLY A 10 -47.52 -23.31 -8.72
N CYS A 11 -47.89 -22.41 -9.62
CA CYS A 11 -47.17 -22.17 -10.87
C CYS A 11 -45.81 -21.52 -10.57
N GLY A 12 -44.72 -22.23 -10.83
CA GLY A 12 -43.38 -21.64 -10.91
C GLY A 12 -43.01 -21.48 -12.37
N ASP A 13 -43.01 -20.26 -12.89
CA ASP A 13 -42.41 -19.97 -14.20
C ASP A 13 -40.89 -20.07 -14.06
N SER A 14 -40.30 -21.06 -14.74
CA SER A 14 -38.85 -21.16 -14.88
C SER A 14 -38.41 -20.23 -15.99
N VAL A 15 -37.75 -19.13 -15.62
CA VAL A 15 -37.09 -18.25 -16.60
C VAL A 15 -35.86 -18.99 -17.13
N GLU A 16 -35.99 -19.52 -18.34
CA GLU A 16 -34.92 -20.24 -19.03
C GLU A 16 -33.89 -19.23 -19.58
N GLY A 17 -33.08 -18.68 -18.68
CA GLY A 17 -31.92 -17.87 -19.03
C GLY A 17 -30.82 -18.78 -19.55
N HIS A 18 -30.53 -18.72 -20.84
CA HIS A 18 -29.34 -19.35 -21.41
C HIS A 18 -28.14 -18.42 -21.16
N PRO A 19 -27.20 -18.75 -20.25
CA PRO A 19 -26.00 -17.96 -20.10
C PRO A 19 -25.18 -18.08 -21.40
N ILE A 20 -25.24 -17.05 -22.23
CA ILE A 20 -24.29 -16.91 -23.33
C ILE A 20 -22.94 -16.53 -22.71
N ALA A 21 -21.99 -17.47 -22.74
CA ALA A 21 -20.61 -17.18 -22.40
C ALA A 21 -20.08 -16.14 -23.40
N VAL A 22 -19.94 -14.90 -22.93
CA VAL A 22 -19.17 -13.88 -23.66
C VAL A 22 -17.73 -14.38 -23.69
N ARG A 23 -17.36 -15.05 -24.79
CA ARG A 23 -15.96 -15.30 -25.16
C ARG A 23 -15.39 -14.01 -25.74
N GLY A 24 -15.31 -12.98 -24.91
CA GLY A 24 -14.27 -11.98 -25.05
C GLY A 24 -13.03 -12.51 -24.34
N PRO A 25 -11.80 -12.28 -24.83
CA PRO A 25 -10.64 -12.46 -23.99
C PRO A 25 -10.78 -11.51 -22.80
N VAL A 26 -11.19 -12.05 -21.65
CA VAL A 26 -10.91 -11.43 -20.37
C VAL A 26 -9.41 -11.56 -20.23
N THR A 27 -8.66 -10.53 -20.63
CA THR A 27 -7.29 -10.38 -20.18
C THR A 27 -7.37 -10.38 -18.65
N PRO A 28 -6.83 -11.40 -17.97
CA PRO A 28 -6.83 -11.37 -16.52
C PRO A 28 -6.04 -10.13 -16.09
N ILE A 29 -6.60 -9.34 -15.17
CA ILE A 29 -5.94 -8.18 -14.55
C ILE A 29 -4.60 -8.57 -13.89
N VAL A 30 -4.37 -9.89 -13.72
CA VAL A 30 -3.12 -10.57 -13.35
C VAL A 30 -1.88 -10.07 -14.12
N SER A 31 -2.02 -9.52 -15.34
CA SER A 31 -0.86 -9.05 -16.12
C SER A 31 -0.24 -7.73 -15.65
N ALA A 32 -1.00 -6.83 -14.98
CA ALA A 32 -0.45 -5.54 -14.53
C ALA A 32 0.33 -5.68 -13.22
N GLU A 33 -0.19 -6.48 -12.29
CA GLU A 33 0.40 -6.74 -10.97
C GLU A 33 1.59 -7.69 -11.06
N GLY A 34 1.48 -8.74 -11.89
CA GLY A 34 2.58 -9.68 -12.14
C GLY A 34 3.79 -9.04 -12.82
N GLY A 35 3.60 -7.91 -13.52
CA GLY A 35 4.69 -7.11 -14.06
C GLY A 35 5.47 -6.36 -12.99
N LEU A 36 4.77 -5.73 -12.03
CA LEU A 36 5.40 -4.98 -10.94
C LEU A 36 6.18 -5.90 -9.99
N ALA A 37 5.67 -7.09 -9.71
CA ALA A 37 6.36 -8.05 -8.82
C ALA A 37 7.76 -8.44 -9.33
N LYS A 38 7.96 -8.51 -10.65
CA LYS A 38 9.28 -8.80 -11.26
C LYS A 38 10.29 -7.66 -11.09
N LEU A 39 9.80 -6.45 -10.84
CA LEU A 39 10.61 -5.24 -10.64
C LEU A 39 10.99 -5.04 -9.17
N LEU A 40 10.49 -5.88 -8.24
CA LEU A 40 10.90 -5.82 -6.85
C LEU A 40 12.38 -6.24 -6.71
N PRO A 41 13.13 -5.66 -5.76
CA PRO A 41 14.40 -6.23 -5.33
C PRO A 41 14.22 -7.67 -4.89
N ASP A 42 15.17 -8.52 -5.29
CA ASP A 42 15.22 -9.89 -4.78
C ASP A 42 15.48 -9.85 -3.26
N PRO A 43 14.91 -10.77 -2.45
CA PRO A 43 15.11 -10.76 -1.00
C PRO A 43 16.58 -10.72 -0.54
N SER A 44 17.48 -11.33 -1.31
CA SER A 44 18.93 -11.31 -1.05
C SER A 44 19.60 -9.95 -1.25
N GLN A 45 18.88 -8.96 -1.81
CA GLN A 45 19.34 -7.60 -2.02
C GLN A 45 18.94 -6.64 -0.89
N PHE A 46 18.16 -7.11 0.09
CA PHE A 46 17.92 -6.37 1.32
C PHE A 46 19.21 -6.33 2.18
N PRO A 47 19.41 -5.30 3.01
CA PRO A 47 20.54 -5.28 3.93
C PRO A 47 20.52 -6.53 4.83
N THR A 48 21.70 -7.11 5.09
CA THR A 48 21.84 -8.50 5.61
C THR A 48 21.09 -8.82 6.90
N ARG A 49 20.84 -7.82 7.76
CA ARG A 49 20.10 -8.01 9.02
C ARG A 49 18.58 -8.13 8.84
N TYR A 50 18.06 -7.76 7.66
CA TYR A 50 16.65 -7.88 7.34
C TYR A 50 16.37 -9.23 6.70
N THR A 51 15.55 -10.06 7.35
CA THR A 51 15.03 -11.27 6.73
C THR A 51 13.90 -10.88 5.79
N ALA A 52 14.13 -11.01 4.47
CA ALA A 52 13.24 -10.47 3.46
C ALA A 52 12.45 -11.53 2.68
N LEU A 53 11.28 -11.12 2.19
CA LEU A 53 10.41 -11.91 1.32
C LEU A 53 9.52 -11.01 0.45
N VAL A 54 9.03 -11.56 -0.65
CA VAL A 54 8.01 -10.92 -1.50
C VAL A 54 6.63 -11.35 -1.02
N LEU A 55 5.73 -10.39 -0.85
CA LEU A 55 4.38 -10.64 -0.36
C LEU A 55 3.42 -11.09 -1.47
N PRO A 56 2.49 -12.01 -1.19
CA PRO A 56 1.36 -12.27 -2.06
C PRO A 56 0.42 -11.06 -2.11
N ALA A 57 -0.40 -10.96 -3.16
CA ALA A 57 -1.20 -9.75 -3.46
C ALA A 57 -2.06 -9.25 -2.29
N ASP A 58 -2.79 -10.14 -1.61
CA ASP A 58 -3.67 -9.75 -0.49
C ASP A 58 -2.87 -9.12 0.67
N THR A 59 -1.71 -9.68 1.00
CA THR A 59 -0.82 -9.16 2.05
C THR A 59 -0.07 -7.91 1.59
N ALA A 60 0.25 -7.82 0.30
CA ALA A 60 0.90 -6.66 -0.30
C ALA A 60 0.02 -5.40 -0.18
N LYS A 61 -1.30 -5.53 -0.36
CA LYS A 61 -2.23 -4.41 -0.15
C LYS A 61 -2.19 -3.92 1.30
N GLN A 62 -2.30 -4.83 2.26
CA GLN A 62 -2.25 -4.47 3.68
C GLN A 62 -0.93 -3.78 4.04
N ALA A 63 0.21 -4.31 3.59
CA ALA A 63 1.51 -3.72 3.85
C ALA A 63 1.68 -2.32 3.22
N ALA A 64 1.10 -2.09 2.04
CA ALA A 64 1.10 -0.76 1.42
C ALA A 64 0.25 0.25 2.21
N ASP A 65 -0.90 -0.17 2.71
CA ASP A 65 -1.77 0.65 3.56
C ASP A 65 -1.06 0.99 4.89
N ASP A 66 -0.34 0.03 5.49
CA ASP A 66 0.49 0.24 6.68
C ASP A 66 1.63 1.24 6.45
N VAL A 67 2.34 1.16 5.31
CA VAL A 67 3.39 2.13 4.92
C VAL A 67 2.83 3.54 4.74
N ASN A 68 1.59 3.65 4.25
CA ASN A 68 0.92 4.94 4.18
C ASN A 68 0.48 5.45 5.57
N GLY A 69 0.37 4.56 6.56
CA GLY A 69 -0.17 4.89 7.88
C GLY A 69 -1.69 5.08 7.88
N TYR A 70 -2.37 4.66 6.81
CA TYR A 70 -3.83 4.72 6.68
C TYR A 70 -4.42 3.36 7.03
N LEU A 71 -5.38 3.35 7.94
CA LEU A 71 -6.11 2.13 8.28
C LEU A 71 -7.09 1.80 7.14
N PRO A 72 -7.18 0.53 6.68
CA PRO A 72 -8.15 0.14 5.67
C PRO A 72 -9.57 0.53 6.10
N GLY A 73 -10.31 1.20 5.20
CA GLY A 73 -11.69 1.63 5.46
C GLY A 73 -11.85 2.82 6.41
N ALA A 74 -10.75 3.39 6.93
CA ALA A 74 -10.85 4.53 7.83
C ALA A 74 -11.38 5.79 7.14
N GLN A 75 -12.25 6.51 7.85
CA GLN A 75 -12.63 7.87 7.48
C GLN A 75 -11.45 8.81 7.71
N VAL A 76 -11.15 9.62 6.70
CA VAL A 76 -10.05 10.56 6.70
C VAL A 76 -10.59 11.97 6.93
N ASP A 77 -10.03 12.68 7.91
CA ASP A 77 -10.36 14.07 8.23
C ASP A 77 -9.08 14.92 8.22
N PRO A 78 -8.96 15.92 7.32
CA PRO A 78 -9.96 16.35 6.33
C PRO A 78 -10.18 15.33 5.20
N SER A 79 -11.40 15.25 4.65
CA SER A 79 -11.73 14.29 3.58
C SER A 79 -10.98 14.52 2.27
N GLY A 80 -10.49 15.75 2.03
CA GLY A 80 -9.60 16.05 0.91
C GLY A 80 -8.20 15.44 1.03
N CYS A 81 -7.84 14.86 2.18
CA CYS A 81 -6.53 14.27 2.46
C CYS A 81 -6.48 12.75 2.25
N VAL A 82 -7.48 12.18 1.57
CA VAL A 82 -7.44 10.77 1.15
C VAL A 82 -6.34 10.59 0.10
N PRO A 83 -5.42 9.64 0.27
CA PRO A 83 -4.37 9.36 -0.72
C PRO A 83 -4.98 8.96 -2.06
N ALA A 84 -4.37 9.40 -3.16
CA ALA A 84 -4.78 8.98 -4.48
C ALA A 84 -4.59 7.46 -4.66
N THR A 85 -5.60 6.80 -5.21
CA THR A 85 -5.53 5.37 -5.54
C THR A 85 -4.58 5.15 -6.72
N PRO A 86 -3.61 4.24 -6.62
CA PRO A 86 -2.77 3.88 -7.76
C PRO A 86 -3.57 3.27 -8.92
N THR A 87 -3.06 3.40 -10.14
CA THR A 87 -3.68 2.81 -11.33
C THR A 87 -3.42 1.31 -11.45
N ALA A 88 -2.38 0.79 -10.78
CA ALA A 88 -2.11 -0.65 -10.64
C ALA A 88 -1.20 -0.95 -9.44
N GLY A 89 -1.23 -2.22 -8.98
CA GLY A 89 -0.49 -2.70 -7.81
C GLY A 89 -1.32 -2.63 -6.52
N PRO A 90 -0.69 -2.85 -5.35
CA PRO A 90 0.75 -2.85 -5.11
C PRO A 90 1.43 -4.21 -5.31
N ALA A 91 2.71 -4.18 -5.67
CA ALA A 91 3.64 -5.29 -5.44
C ALA A 91 4.58 -4.92 -4.29
N VAL A 92 4.80 -5.83 -3.33
CA VAL A 92 5.53 -5.51 -2.09
C VAL A 92 6.59 -6.56 -1.76
N ALA A 93 7.77 -6.08 -1.37
CA ALA A 93 8.78 -6.87 -0.67
C ALA A 93 9.02 -6.24 0.71
N VAL A 94 9.12 -7.08 1.74
CA VAL A 94 9.35 -6.65 3.12
C VAL A 94 10.52 -7.39 3.71
N GLY A 95 11.37 -6.67 4.44
CA GLY A 95 12.44 -7.19 5.26
C GLY A 95 12.18 -6.85 6.73
N THR A 96 12.33 -7.82 7.61
CA THR A 96 12.13 -7.65 9.05
C THR A 96 13.46 -7.78 9.80
N ASP A 97 13.70 -6.85 10.70
CA ASP A 97 14.78 -6.87 11.69
C ASP A 97 14.13 -7.01 13.09
N ASP A 98 14.15 -8.23 13.61
CA ASP A 98 13.52 -8.58 14.89
C ASP A 98 14.24 -7.96 16.09
N GLU A 99 15.56 -7.74 15.98
CA GLU A 99 16.38 -7.14 17.04
C GLU A 99 16.04 -5.65 17.19
N ALA A 100 15.97 -4.93 16.07
CA ALA A 100 15.58 -3.52 16.04
C ALA A 100 14.06 -3.31 16.13
N ARG A 101 13.26 -4.39 16.05
CA ARG A 101 11.79 -4.35 15.92
C ARG A 101 11.36 -3.39 14.82
N ALA A 102 11.96 -3.57 13.65
CA ALA A 102 11.81 -2.67 12.52
C ALA A 102 11.60 -3.43 11.22
N THR A 103 11.00 -2.76 10.24
CA THR A 103 10.83 -3.29 8.88
C THR A 103 11.35 -2.31 7.84
N LEU A 104 11.97 -2.84 6.79
CA LEU A 104 12.16 -2.15 5.52
C LEU A 104 11.17 -2.70 4.50
N THR A 105 10.37 -1.84 3.89
CA THR A 105 9.33 -2.25 2.94
C THR A 105 9.50 -1.52 1.63
N VAL A 106 9.54 -2.25 0.52
CA VAL A 106 9.47 -1.71 -0.85
C VAL A 106 8.07 -1.95 -1.39
N VAL A 107 7.41 -0.89 -1.82
CA VAL A 107 6.10 -0.92 -2.47
C VAL A 107 6.24 -0.35 -3.87
N LEU A 108 5.83 -1.11 -4.88
CA LEU A 108 5.75 -0.67 -6.26
C LEU A 108 4.30 -0.53 -6.68
N THR A 109 3.96 0.63 -7.24
CA THR A 109 2.64 0.89 -7.83
C THR A 109 2.78 1.60 -9.17
N ARG A 110 1.70 1.64 -9.95
CA ARG A 110 1.58 2.55 -11.09
C ARG A 110 0.75 3.76 -10.74
N SER A 111 1.15 4.93 -11.24
CA SER A 111 0.41 6.17 -11.09
C SER A 111 0.60 7.04 -12.33
N ASP A 112 -0.50 7.66 -12.75
CA ASP A 112 -0.54 8.70 -13.78
C ASP A 112 -0.23 10.10 -13.23
N GLN A 113 -0.26 10.27 -11.90
CA GLN A 113 0.03 11.53 -11.24
C GLN A 113 1.54 11.76 -11.13
N PRO A 114 2.04 12.98 -11.35
CA PRO A 114 3.43 13.32 -11.05
C PRO A 114 3.69 13.30 -9.54
N LEU A 115 4.92 13.03 -9.14
CA LEU A 115 5.30 13.00 -7.71
C LEU A 115 5.13 14.36 -7.02
N SER A 116 5.19 15.47 -7.78
CA SER A 116 4.89 16.81 -7.30
C SER A 116 3.46 16.95 -6.73
N ALA A 117 2.47 16.29 -7.34
CA ALA A 117 1.10 16.33 -6.83
C ALA A 117 0.99 15.68 -5.44
N LEU A 118 1.71 14.57 -5.22
CA LEU A 118 1.81 13.96 -3.90
C LEU A 118 2.54 14.88 -2.91
N ARG A 119 3.62 15.53 -3.33
CA ARG A 119 4.37 16.50 -2.50
C ARG A 119 3.46 17.65 -2.03
N ASP A 120 2.68 18.21 -2.94
CA ASP A 120 1.73 19.29 -2.64
C ASP A 120 0.62 18.82 -1.69
N GLN A 121 0.06 17.63 -1.93
CA GLN A 121 -0.93 17.02 -1.04
C GLN A 121 -0.36 16.82 0.36
N LEU A 122 0.85 16.28 0.51
CA LEU A 122 1.49 16.12 1.83
C LEU A 122 1.77 17.45 2.53
N GLY A 123 2.08 18.51 1.77
CA GLY A 123 2.23 19.86 2.31
C GLY A 123 0.94 20.44 2.88
N GLN A 124 -0.21 20.10 2.27
CA GLN A 124 -1.54 20.54 2.71
C GLN A 124 -2.11 19.63 3.82
N CYS A 125 -1.75 18.34 3.79
CA CYS A 125 -2.28 17.28 4.66
C CYS A 125 -1.25 16.83 5.71
N GLY A 126 -0.48 17.76 6.26
CA GLY A 126 0.58 17.46 7.24
C GLY A 126 0.09 16.80 8.52
N THR A 127 -1.20 16.94 8.85
CA THR A 127 -1.84 16.20 9.95
C THR A 127 -3.22 15.73 9.52
N VAL A 128 -3.47 14.44 9.69
CA VAL A 128 -4.72 13.78 9.30
C VAL A 128 -5.22 12.94 10.46
N ARG A 129 -6.53 13.01 10.72
CA ARG A 129 -7.20 12.11 11.65
C ARG A 129 -7.84 10.96 10.88
N LEU A 130 -7.60 9.75 11.36
CA LEU A 130 -8.22 8.53 10.87
C LEU A 130 -9.21 8.05 11.91
N GLY A 131 -10.45 7.80 11.49
CA GLY A 131 -11.46 7.13 12.30
C GLY A 131 -11.82 5.79 11.70
N ASP A 132 -11.99 4.75 12.51
CA ASP A 132 -12.66 3.51 12.10
C ASP A 132 -13.34 2.89 13.32
N SER A 133 -14.65 2.66 13.24
CA SER A 133 -15.40 1.87 14.24
C SER A 133 -15.16 2.31 15.70
N GLY A 134 -14.97 3.62 15.94
CA GLY A 134 -14.71 4.19 17.27
C GLY A 134 -13.23 4.30 17.67
N LEU A 135 -12.32 3.70 16.90
CA LEU A 135 -10.89 3.89 17.03
C LEU A 135 -10.47 5.16 16.28
N THR A 136 -9.55 5.93 16.87
CA THR A 136 -8.97 7.10 16.23
C THR A 136 -7.45 7.03 16.24
N SER A 137 -6.84 7.49 15.15
CA SER A 137 -5.40 7.67 15.03
C SER A 137 -5.11 9.01 14.37
N VAL A 138 -3.98 9.59 14.72
CA VAL A 138 -3.46 10.82 14.12
C VAL A 138 -2.21 10.46 13.34
N VAL A 139 -2.20 10.83 12.07
CA VAL A 139 -1.06 10.71 11.17
C VAL A 139 -0.45 12.10 11.02
N SER A 140 0.79 12.25 11.45
CA SER A 140 1.57 13.49 11.26
C SER A 140 2.66 13.23 10.23
N THR A 141 2.75 14.07 9.19
CA THR A 141 3.74 13.95 8.12
C THR A 141 4.62 15.18 8.08
N ARG A 142 5.95 14.98 8.06
CA ARG A 142 6.95 16.03 7.88
C ARG A 142 7.78 15.75 6.64
N LEU A 143 7.72 16.66 5.67
CA LEU A 143 8.57 16.59 4.49
C LEU A 143 10.04 16.79 4.87
N ASN A 144 10.91 15.98 4.27
CA ASN A 144 12.35 16.06 4.40
C ASN A 144 12.98 16.33 3.02
N PRO A 145 14.20 16.89 2.97
CA PRO A 145 14.97 16.93 1.73
C PRO A 145 15.15 15.51 1.18
N ALA A 146 14.78 15.28 -0.08
CA ALA A 146 14.99 14.00 -0.73
C ALA A 146 16.47 13.81 -1.07
N PRO A 147 17.03 12.59 -0.92
CA PRO A 147 18.39 12.31 -1.35
C PRO A 147 18.50 12.44 -2.88
N PRO A 148 19.65 12.88 -3.42
CA PRO A 148 19.88 12.84 -4.85
C PRO A 148 19.77 11.39 -5.33
N ALA A 149 18.86 11.12 -6.27
CA ALA A 149 18.69 9.78 -6.81
C ALA A 149 18.46 9.81 -8.32
N ASN A 150 18.77 8.69 -8.98
CA ASN A 150 18.59 8.52 -10.41
C ASN A 150 17.14 8.13 -10.74
N ALA A 151 16.21 9.04 -10.48
CA ALA A 151 14.78 8.96 -10.75
C ALA A 151 14.31 10.24 -11.46
N ASP A 152 13.09 10.25 -11.99
CA ASP A 152 12.53 11.42 -12.67
C ASP A 152 12.13 12.51 -11.65
N ASP A 153 11.65 12.09 -10.47
CA ASP A 153 11.48 12.93 -9.29
C ASP A 153 11.66 12.08 -8.02
N THR A 154 11.98 12.72 -6.89
CA THR A 154 12.16 12.09 -5.58
C THR A 154 11.49 12.87 -4.45
N LEU A 155 10.99 12.17 -3.44
CA LEU A 155 10.30 12.75 -2.29
C LEU A 155 10.74 12.00 -1.04
N ALA A 156 10.97 12.72 0.05
CA ALA A 156 11.25 12.13 1.34
C ALA A 156 10.34 12.74 2.41
N PHE A 157 9.88 11.92 3.34
CA PHE A 157 9.14 12.39 4.50
C PHE A 157 9.30 11.43 5.68
N GLU A 158 9.05 11.97 6.86
CA GLU A 158 8.86 11.20 8.08
C GLU A 158 7.38 11.25 8.44
N ARG A 159 6.84 10.12 8.89
CA ARG A 159 5.45 10.01 9.32
C ARG A 159 5.38 9.35 10.69
N THR A 160 4.54 9.90 11.55
CA THR A 160 4.23 9.34 12.86
C THR A 160 2.74 9.02 12.92
N VAL A 161 2.42 7.79 13.35
CA VAL A 161 1.04 7.35 13.60
C VAL A 161 0.89 7.07 15.08
N ALA A 162 -0.01 7.80 15.75
CA ALA A 162 -0.26 7.66 17.17
C ALA A 162 -1.76 7.74 17.46
N ALA A 163 -2.24 7.00 18.47
CA ALA A 163 -3.59 7.17 18.98
C ALA A 163 -3.62 8.34 19.98
N PRO A 164 -4.57 9.29 19.88
CA PRO A 164 -4.55 10.53 20.67
C PRO A 164 -4.61 10.34 22.20
N ASN A 165 -5.05 9.18 22.67
CA ASN A 165 -5.26 8.87 24.09
C ASN A 165 -4.60 7.55 24.51
N ASP A 166 -3.56 7.10 23.82
CA ASP A 166 -2.89 5.85 24.18
C ASP A 166 -2.05 6.03 25.47
N PRO A 167 -2.43 5.41 26.60
CA PRO A 167 -1.69 5.53 27.85
C PRO A 167 -0.30 4.88 27.80
N THR A 168 -0.05 4.04 26.80
CA THR A 168 1.26 3.40 26.57
C THR A 168 2.19 4.27 25.72
N GLY A 169 1.67 5.31 25.08
CA GLY A 169 2.42 6.17 24.16
C GLY A 169 2.95 5.42 22.94
N SER A 170 2.30 4.32 22.52
CA SER A 170 2.74 3.54 21.37
C SER A 170 2.55 4.36 20.10
N GLN A 171 3.66 4.71 19.48
CA GLN A 171 3.70 5.39 18.19
C GLN A 171 4.49 4.57 17.19
N ARG A 172 4.07 4.60 15.94
CA ARG A 172 4.84 4.08 14.82
C ARG A 172 5.48 5.25 14.09
N THR A 173 6.79 5.18 13.90
CA THR A 173 7.54 6.15 13.10
C THR A 173 7.98 5.49 11.81
N MET A 174 7.76 6.19 10.70
CA MET A 174 8.09 5.75 9.35
C MET A 174 8.98 6.79 8.69
N GLN A 175 10.11 6.37 8.15
CA GLN A 175 10.94 7.19 7.27
C GLN A 175 10.78 6.65 5.85
N THR A 176 10.29 7.50 4.95
CA THR A 176 9.89 7.06 3.61
C THR A 176 10.65 7.85 2.55
N LEU A 177 11.21 7.12 1.60
CA LEU A 177 11.76 7.64 0.34
C LEU A 177 10.86 7.18 -0.81
N ILE A 178 10.48 8.11 -1.68
CA ILE A 178 9.72 7.83 -2.88
C ILE A 178 10.52 8.30 -4.09
N GLY A 179 10.58 7.46 -5.11
CA GLY A 179 11.07 7.81 -6.43
C GLY A 179 10.01 7.50 -7.48
N GLN A 180 10.07 8.21 -8.60
CA GLN A 180 9.21 7.95 -9.75
C GLN A 180 10.06 7.75 -11.00
N ILE A 181 9.76 6.69 -11.76
CA ILE A 181 10.37 6.39 -13.06
C ILE A 181 9.23 6.07 -14.03
N GLY A 182 8.94 7.00 -14.94
CA GLY A 182 7.73 6.94 -15.75
C GLY A 182 6.47 6.85 -14.88
N GLU A 183 5.67 5.79 -15.09
CA GLU A 183 4.46 5.52 -14.30
C GLU A 183 4.73 4.75 -13.01
N VAL A 184 5.94 4.20 -12.81
CA VAL A 184 6.23 3.38 -11.62
C VAL A 184 6.60 4.29 -10.46
N ARG A 185 5.84 4.19 -9.37
CA ARG A 185 6.16 4.81 -8.08
C ARG A 185 6.81 3.76 -7.18
N ILE A 186 8.02 4.08 -6.73
CA ILE A 186 8.85 3.26 -5.87
C ILE A 186 8.80 3.89 -4.48
N THR A 187 8.09 3.28 -3.54
CA THR A 187 8.06 3.71 -2.14
C THR A 187 8.90 2.75 -1.30
N VAL A 188 9.92 3.26 -0.62
CA VAL A 188 10.71 2.49 0.35
C VAL A 188 10.55 3.12 1.71
N SER A 189 10.15 2.33 2.70
CA SER A 189 9.85 2.81 4.04
C SER A 189 10.56 1.98 5.10
N TYR A 190 11.23 2.67 6.02
CA TYR A 190 11.70 2.12 7.29
C TYR A 190 10.64 2.43 8.35
N MET A 191 10.09 1.40 8.98
CA MET A 191 9.10 1.54 10.05
C MET A 191 9.63 0.94 11.36
N THR A 192 9.46 1.65 12.46
CA THR A 192 9.79 1.18 13.81
C THR A 192 8.76 1.69 14.83
N SER A 193 8.59 0.95 15.93
CA SER A 193 7.82 1.37 17.10
C SER A 193 8.69 2.03 18.19
N GLY A 194 10.00 2.21 17.95
CA GLY A 194 10.96 2.82 18.87
C GLY A 194 11.64 4.06 18.31
N SER A 195 12.78 4.43 18.91
CA SER A 195 13.63 5.56 18.47
C SER A 195 14.72 5.17 17.47
N GLY A 196 14.75 3.89 17.07
CA GLY A 196 15.74 3.36 16.12
C GLY A 196 15.64 4.04 14.75
N LYS A 197 16.77 4.18 14.06
CA LYS A 197 16.84 4.73 12.71
C LYS A 197 17.75 3.86 11.86
N ASP A 198 17.38 3.69 10.61
CA ASP A 198 18.21 3.04 9.61
C ASP A 198 18.23 3.84 8.30
N GLY A 199 18.86 5.00 8.32
CA GLY A 199 18.99 5.81 7.12
C GLY A 199 19.81 5.11 6.01
N GLU A 200 20.84 4.35 6.40
CA GLU A 200 21.74 3.68 5.46
C GLU A 200 21.06 2.50 4.76
N GLY A 201 20.37 1.62 5.49
CA GLY A 201 19.64 0.52 4.88
C GLY A 201 18.45 1.01 4.06
N LEU A 202 17.77 2.07 4.50
CA LEU A 202 16.72 2.75 3.73
C LEU A 202 17.25 3.28 2.39
N ASP A 203 18.34 4.04 2.40
CA ASP A 203 18.94 4.61 1.17
C ASP A 203 19.51 3.53 0.24
N THR A 204 20.16 2.51 0.80
CA THR A 204 20.70 1.37 0.05
C THR A 204 19.60 0.60 -0.67
N LEU A 205 18.50 0.31 0.02
CA LEU A 205 17.35 -0.38 -0.55
C LEU A 205 16.61 0.48 -1.57
N PHE A 206 16.45 1.78 -1.30
CA PHE A 206 15.88 2.75 -2.24
C PHE A 206 16.67 2.80 -3.56
N THR A 207 17.98 2.97 -3.48
CA THR A 207 18.87 2.96 -4.65
C THR A 207 18.81 1.63 -5.40
N THR A 208 18.68 0.51 -4.68
CA THR A 208 18.54 -0.82 -5.30
C THR A 208 17.23 -0.98 -6.05
N ALA A 209 16.10 -0.56 -5.45
CA ALA A 209 14.79 -0.59 -6.09
C ALA A 209 14.74 0.31 -7.34
N LEU A 210 15.30 1.53 -7.28
CA LEU A 210 15.41 2.41 -8.45
C LEU A 210 16.20 1.77 -9.59
N ARG A 211 17.35 1.14 -9.29
CA ARG A 211 18.15 0.44 -10.30
C ARG A 211 17.42 -0.76 -10.90
N LYS A 212 16.67 -1.52 -10.11
CA LYS A 212 15.89 -2.68 -10.59
C LYS A 212 14.79 -2.21 -11.54
N VAL A 213 14.00 -1.22 -11.15
CA VAL A 213 12.93 -0.65 -11.99
C VAL A 213 13.47 -0.05 -13.29
N ARG A 214 14.58 0.69 -13.22
CA ARG A 214 15.17 1.32 -14.42
C ARG A 214 15.73 0.32 -15.43
N LYS A 215 16.13 -0.87 -14.99
CA LYS A 215 16.64 -1.95 -15.87
C LYS A 215 15.52 -2.74 -16.55
N GLY A 216 14.35 -2.84 -15.92
CA GLY A 216 13.24 -3.68 -16.37
C GLY A 216 13.38 -5.14 -15.96
#